data_AF-A0A484ZUB5-F1
#
_entry.id   AF-A0A484ZUB5-F1
#
_cell.length_a   1.000
_cell.length_b   1.000
_cell.length_c   1.000
_cell.angle_alpha   90.00
_cell.angle_beta   90.00
_cell.angle_gamma   90.00
#
_symmetry.space_group_name_H-M   'P 1'
#
loop_
_entity.id
_entity.type
_entity.pdbx_description
1 polymer ?
#
loop_
_entity_poly.entity_id
_entity_poly.type
_entity_poly.pdbx_seq_one_letter_code
_entity_poly.pdbx_strand_id
1 'polypeptide(L)' 'MTLQPGDMIATGTPKGLSDVVPGDEVIVEVEGVGRLVNRIVSETEYEVACHAND' A
#
# COMPACT_ATOMS: atom_id res chain seq x y z
N MET A 1 -6.33 -25.23 -8.51
CA MET A 1 -6.82 -23.95 -7.99
C MET A 1 -7.24 -23.10 -9.19
N THR A 2 -8.37 -22.38 -9.13
CA THR A 2 -8.93 -21.64 -10.29
C THR A 2 -9.11 -20.17 -9.92
N LEU A 3 -8.57 -19.26 -10.72
CA LEU A 3 -8.71 -17.81 -10.54
C LEU A 3 -10.03 -17.30 -11.09
N GLN A 4 -10.57 -16.26 -10.46
CA GLN A 4 -11.79 -15.56 -10.84
C GLN A 4 -11.48 -14.14 -11.35
N PRO A 5 -12.39 -13.54 -12.14
CA PRO A 5 -12.25 -12.14 -12.53
C PRO A 5 -12.14 -11.22 -11.30
N GLY A 6 -11.12 -10.37 -11.28
CA GLY A 6 -10.83 -9.46 -10.18
C GLY A 6 -9.79 -9.99 -9.18
N ASP A 7 -9.39 -11.26 -9.28
CA ASP A 7 -8.33 -11.80 -8.44
C ASP A 7 -7.00 -11.10 -8.74
N MET A 8 -6.29 -10.70 -7.68
CA MET A 8 -4.97 -10.06 -7.76
C MET A 8 -3.89 -11.01 -7.26
N ILE A 9 -2.79 -11.11 -8.01
CA ILE A 9 -1.59 -11.88 -7.62
C ILE A 9 -0.45 -10.90 -7.40
N ALA A 10 0.10 -10.88 -6.18
CA ALA A 10 1.33 -10.15 -5.89
C ALA A 10 2.54 -10.97 -6.37
N THR A 11 3.29 -10.42 -7.33
CA THR A 11 4.39 -11.13 -8.02
C THR A 11 5.69 -11.22 -7.23
N GLY A 12 5.68 -10.74 -5.98
CA GLY A 12 6.85 -10.63 -5.12
C GLY A 12 7.59 -9.30 -5.28
N THR A 13 8.46 -9.00 -4.32
CA THR A 13 9.27 -7.78 -4.26
C THR A 13 10.75 -8.09 -4.49
N PRO A 14 11.51 -7.18 -5.14
CA PRO A 14 12.96 -7.27 -5.19
C PRO A 14 13.60 -7.23 -3.79
N LYS A 15 14.91 -7.48 -3.73
CA LYS A 15 15.69 -7.30 -2.49
C LYS A 15 15.84 -5.81 -2.17
N GLY A 16 16.05 -5.48 -0.89
CA GLY A 16 16.25 -4.10 -0.41
C GLY A 16 15.08 -3.52 0.38
N LEU A 17 14.29 -4.37 1.04
CA LEU A 17 13.22 -3.93 1.92
C LEU A 17 13.78 -3.16 3.11
N SER A 18 13.10 -2.07 3.48
CA SER A 18 13.37 -1.24 4.66
C SER A 18 12.06 -1.05 5.41
N ASP A 19 12.12 -0.93 6.72
CA ASP A 19 10.94 -0.62 7.53
C ASP A 19 10.45 0.80 7.22
N VAL A 20 9.13 1.01 7.37
CA VAL A 20 8.46 2.31 7.20
C VAL A 20 7.89 2.77 8.53
N VAL A 21 7.77 4.07 8.71
CA VAL A 21 7.21 4.70 9.91
C VAL A 21 6.09 5.69 9.55
N PRO A 22 5.20 6.01 10.49
CA PRO A 22 4.18 7.04 10.28
C PRO A 22 4.79 8.38 9.83
N GLY A 23 4.17 8.99 8.83
CA GLY A 23 4.65 10.21 8.17
C GLY A 23 5.40 9.95 6.86
N ASP A 24 5.86 8.71 6.61
CA ASP A 24 6.55 8.36 5.37
C ASP A 24 5.63 8.42 4.13
N GLU A 25 6.23 8.70 2.98
CA GLU A 25 5.60 8.54 1.67
C GLU A 25 6.30 7.43 0.89
N VAL A 26 5.58 6.33 0.65
CA VAL A 26 6.06 5.18 -0.11
C VAL A 26 5.60 5.32 -1.55
N ILE A 27 6.57 5.39 -2.46
CA ILE A 27 6.33 5.52 -3.90
C ILE A 27 6.78 4.24 -4.59
N VAL A 28 5.88 3.63 -5.37
CA VAL A 28 6.17 2.48 -6.22
C VAL A 28 5.88 2.87 -7.67
N GLU A 29 6.87 2.69 -8.54
CA GLU A 29 6.76 2.99 -9.97
C GLU A 29 7.03 1.74 -10.80
N VAL A 30 6.16 1.49 -11.79
CA VAL A 30 6.34 0.44 -12.79
C VAL A 30 6.21 1.07 -14.16
N GLU A 31 7.26 0.93 -14.97
CA GLU A 31 7.31 1.47 -16.32
C GLU A 31 6.13 0.95 -17.16
N GLY A 32 5.45 1.87 -17.86
CA GLY A 32 4.29 1.54 -18.69
C GLY A 32 2.98 1.25 -17.92
N VAL A 33 3.01 1.18 -16.58
CA VAL A 33 1.81 0.98 -15.74
C VAL A 33 1.48 2.27 -14.98
N GLY A 34 2.45 2.85 -14.29
CA GLY A 34 2.27 4.11 -13.56
C GLY A 34 2.92 4.12 -12.18
N ARG A 35 2.48 5.07 -11.36
CA ARG A 35 3.00 5.34 -10.01
C ARG A 35 1.91 5.19 -8.96
N LEU A 36 2.18 4.38 -7.95
CA LEU A 36 1.39 4.27 -6.72
C LEU A 36 2.10 5.03 -5.61
N VAL A 37 1.39 5.97 -4.98
CA VAL A 37 1.90 6.75 -3.84
C VAL A 37 1.01 6.45 -2.64
N ASN A 38 1.62 5.95 -1.56
CA ASN A 38 0.94 5.69 -0.30
C ASN A 38 1.60 6.50 0.82
N ARG A 39 0.80 7.24 1.59
CA ARG A 39 1.26 7.89 2.81
C ARG A 39 1.03 6.96 4.00
N ILE A 40 2.06 6.72 4.79
CA ILE A 40 2.00 5.89 5.98
C ILE A 40 1.47 6.74 7.14
N VAL A 41 0.46 6.23 7.81
CA VAL A 41 -0.13 6.82 9.03
C VAL A 41 -0.06 5.80 10.15
N SER A 42 -0.08 6.25 11.39
CA SER A 42 -0.19 5.33 12.53
C SER A 42 -1.57 4.69 12.58
N GLU A 43 -1.66 3.53 13.22
CA GLU A 43 -2.92 2.82 13.46
C GLU A 43 -3.93 3.72 14.21
N THR A 44 -3.48 4.41 15.26
CA THR A 44 -4.31 5.35 16.02
C THR A 44 -4.86 6.49 15.16
N GLU A 45 -4.04 7.08 14.29
CA GLU A 45 -4.51 8.13 13.37
C GLU A 45 -5.55 7.59 12.37
N TYR A 46 -5.37 6.36 11.88
CA TYR A 46 -6.30 5.72 10.97
C TYR A 46 -7.65 5.44 11.62
N GLU A 47 -7.66 4.89 12.84
CA GLU A 47 -8.88 4.61 13.59
C GLU A 47 -9.70 5.87 13.86
N VAL A 48 -9.04 6.95 14.29
CA VAL A 48 -9.68 8.26 14.48
C VAL A 48 -10.27 8.78 13.18
N ALA A 49 -9.54 8.71 12.06
CA ALA A 49 -10.00 9.22 10.77
C ALA A 49 -11.20 8.42 10.20
N CYS A 50 -11.20 7.09 10.38
CA CYS A 50 -12.28 6.24 9.92
C CYS A 50 -13.53 6.35 10.80
N HIS A 51 -13.37 6.44 12.13
CA HIS A 51 -14.50 6.55 13.06
C HIS A 51 -15.02 7.99 13.24
N ALA A 52 -14.29 9.01 12.77
CA ALA A 52 -14.79 10.38 12.73
C ALA A 52 -15.74 10.65 11.55
N ASN A 53 -15.81 9.73 10.59
CA ASN A 53 -16.68 9.84 9.40
C ASN A 53 -17.91 8.90 9.46
N ASP A 54 -18.10 8.16 10.55
CA ASP A 54 -19.34 7.47 10.92
C ASP A 54 -20.18 8.36 11.86
#